data_AF-A0A966AS65-F1
#
_entry.id   AF-A0A966AS65-F1
#
_cell.length_a   1.000
_cell.length_b   1.000
_cell.length_c   1.000
_cell.angle_alpha   90.00
_cell.angle_beta   90.00
_cell.angle_gamma   90.00
#
_symmetry.space_group_name_H-M   'P 1'
#
loop_
_entity.id
_entity.type
_entity.pdbx_description
1 polymer ?
#
loop_
_entity_poly.entity_id
_entity_poly.type
_entity_poly.pdbx_seq_one_letter_code
_entity_poly.pdbx_strand_id
1 'polypeptide(L)'
;MNYVDGGEGTFALTVEPFVLGLVLLAALMHAAWNTILKTGGDGLLMLVLIKVPTMVIAVLVVAVVGLPSMASIPYAIGSAAGFTVYCFLLIWAYRVGDLNFIYPVARGSAPLGVALLSGLLLGEYLSGPGLGGILIISAGIAVLAYHPHTLARHIPDLLRAVSVGLCIAIYTLFDGVG
;
A
#
# COMPACT_ATOMS: atom_id res chain seq x y z
N MET A 1 -21.98 -9.38 48.30
CA MET A 1 -21.70 -8.16 49.09
C MET A 1 -20.70 -7.32 48.29
N ASN A 2 -21.23 -6.32 47.58
CA ASN A 2 -20.57 -5.12 47.04
C ASN A 2 -19.26 -5.25 46.23
N TYR A 3 -19.37 -5.06 44.91
CA TYR A 3 -18.51 -4.10 44.22
C TYR A 3 -19.41 -3.22 43.34
N VAL A 4 -19.55 -1.96 43.76
CA VAL A 4 -20.33 -0.91 43.11
C VAL A 4 -19.34 0.01 42.39
N ASP A 5 -19.80 0.47 41.22
CA ASP A 5 -19.40 1.64 40.42
C ASP A 5 -18.08 1.66 39.65
N GLY A 6 -18.26 1.76 38.32
CA GLY A 6 -18.22 3.07 37.69
C GLY A 6 -16.83 3.58 37.33
N GLY A 7 -16.48 3.52 36.05
CA GLY A 7 -15.27 4.15 35.53
C GLY A 7 -15.23 4.04 34.03
N GLU A 8 -15.73 5.09 33.38
CA GLU A 8 -15.47 5.53 32.00
C GLU A 8 -14.53 4.62 31.20
N GLY A 9 -15.10 3.91 30.23
CA GLY A 9 -14.37 3.26 29.15
C GLY A 9 -13.68 4.31 28.27
N THR A 10 -12.63 4.91 28.82
CA THR A 10 -11.67 5.70 28.08
C THR A 10 -11.01 4.75 27.09
N PHE A 11 -11.38 4.91 25.82
CA PHE A 11 -10.67 4.35 24.68
C PHE A 11 -9.29 5.00 24.61
N ALA A 12 -8.43 4.70 25.57
CA ALA A 12 -7.04 5.11 25.57
C ALA A 12 -6.32 4.22 24.55
N LEU A 13 -6.29 4.67 23.30
CA LEU A 13 -5.30 4.26 22.29
C LEU A 13 -3.92 4.65 22.83
N THR A 14 -3.40 3.90 23.79
CA THR A 14 -2.00 3.98 24.19
C THR A 14 -1.20 3.27 23.11
N VAL A 15 -1.00 3.94 21.97
CA VAL A 15 -0.02 3.50 21.00
C VAL A 15 1.33 3.61 21.69
N GLU A 16 1.96 2.47 21.96
CA GLU A 16 3.29 2.42 22.56
C GLU A 16 4.21 3.42 21.84
N PRO A 17 4.92 4.32 22.56
CA PRO A 17 5.76 5.34 21.93
C PRO A 17 6.77 4.76 20.93
N PHE A 18 7.20 3.52 21.18
CA PHE A 18 8.02 2.74 20.26
C PHE A 18 7.32 2.46 18.92
N VAL A 19 6.08 1.97 18.95
CA VAL A 19 5.27 1.71 17.75
C VAL A 19 5.02 3.00 16.98
N LEU A 20 4.68 4.09 17.69
CA LEU A 20 4.52 5.40 17.05
C LEU A 20 5.81 5.86 16.37
N GLY A 21 6.96 5.69 17.04
CA GLY A 21 8.28 5.98 16.47
C GLY A 21 8.56 5.20 15.19
N LEU A 22 8.24 3.90 15.15
CA LEU A 22 8.38 3.07 13.95
C LEU A 22 7.47 3.54 12.81
N VAL A 23 6.22 3.91 13.10
CA VAL A 23 5.26 4.41 12.10
C VAL A 23 5.75 5.74 11.51
N LEU A 24 6.24 6.67 12.34
CA LEU A 24 6.78 7.95 11.87
C LEU A 24 8.06 7.76 11.04
N LEU A 25 8.94 6.85 11.46
CA LEU A 25 10.13 6.49 10.69
C LEU A 25 9.74 5.90 9.33
N ALA A 26 8.77 5.00 9.29
CA ALA A 26 8.25 4.44 8.04
C ALA A 26 7.68 5.53 7.14
N ALA A 27 6.91 6.49 7.68
CA ALA A 27 6.39 7.62 6.93
C ALA A 27 7.50 8.54 6.38
N LEU A 28 8.54 8.82 7.18
CA LEU A 28 9.70 9.61 6.75
C LEU A 28 10.47 8.92 5.63
N MET A 29 10.79 7.62 5.79
CA MET A 29 11.42 6.84 4.74
C MET A 29 10.55 6.82 3.48
N HIS A 30 9.22 6.70 3.65
CA HIS A 30 8.27 6.74 2.55
C HIS A 30 8.34 8.05 1.77
N ALA A 31 8.33 9.18 2.47
CA ALA A 31 8.46 10.50 1.85
C ALA A 31 9.81 10.64 1.15
N ALA A 32 10.92 10.25 1.80
CA ALA A 32 12.27 10.38 1.26
C ALA A 32 12.42 9.62 -0.07
N TRP A 33 11.95 8.37 -0.15
CA TRP A 33 12.11 7.58 -1.36
C TRP A 33 11.21 8.05 -2.51
N ASN A 34 10.00 8.54 -2.22
CA ASN A 34 9.17 9.18 -3.23
C ASN A 34 9.82 10.46 -3.78
N THR A 35 10.50 11.24 -2.94
CA THR A 35 11.26 12.42 -3.39
C THR A 35 12.43 12.02 -4.30
N ILE A 36 13.19 10.97 -3.96
CA ILE A 36 14.28 10.46 -4.80
C ILE A 36 13.75 10.01 -6.17
N LEU A 37 12.64 9.26 -6.20
CA LEU A 37 12.02 8.84 -7.46
C LEU A 37 11.58 10.02 -8.32
N LYS A 38 10.95 11.03 -7.71
CA LYS A 38 10.45 12.20 -8.44
C LYS A 38 11.57 13.08 -9.00
N THR A 39 12.74 13.06 -8.38
CA THR A 39 13.92 13.87 -8.77
C THR A 39 14.91 13.11 -9.65
N GLY A 40 14.75 11.78 -9.79
CA GLY A 40 15.58 10.93 -10.63
C GLY A 40 15.26 11.04 -12.13
N GLY A 41 16.26 10.80 -12.97
CA GLY A 41 16.10 10.81 -14.43
C GLY A 41 15.40 9.55 -14.97
N ASP A 42 16.03 8.38 -14.80
CA ASP A 42 15.47 7.10 -15.28
C ASP A 42 14.62 6.44 -14.17
N GLY A 43 13.31 6.42 -14.39
CA GLY A 43 12.34 5.85 -13.44
C GLY A 43 12.48 4.34 -13.23
N LEU A 44 12.90 3.57 -14.25
CA LEU A 44 13.13 2.13 -14.10
C LEU A 44 14.41 1.89 -13.30
N LEU A 45 15.49 2.62 -13.62
CA LEU A 45 16.72 2.56 -12.86
C LEU A 45 16.48 2.92 -11.40
N MET A 46 15.71 3.99 -11.12
CA MET A 46 15.39 4.37 -9.75
C MET A 46 14.52 3.34 -9.03
N LEU A 47 13.55 2.71 -9.73
CA LEU A 47 12.76 1.59 -9.19
C LEU A 47 13.60 0.35 -8.88
N VAL A 48 14.68 0.11 -9.62
CA VAL A 48 15.61 -1.00 -9.31
C VAL A 48 16.52 -0.62 -8.14
N LEU A 49 17.10 0.58 -8.17
CA LEU A 49 18.01 1.07 -7.13
C LEU A 49 17.34 1.13 -5.75
N ILE A 50 16.05 1.46 -5.69
CA ILE A 50 15.30 1.48 -4.43
C ILE A 50 15.08 0.08 -3.83
N LYS A 51 15.13 -0.98 -4.66
CA LYS A 51 14.92 -2.37 -4.24
C LYS A 51 16.20 -3.05 -3.78
N VAL A 52 17.36 -2.57 -4.22
CA VAL A 52 18.66 -3.11 -3.77
C VAL A 52 18.82 -3.06 -2.25
N PRO A 53 18.56 -1.93 -1.55
CA PRO A 53 18.60 -1.89 -0.09
C PRO A 53 17.61 -2.86 0.56
N THR A 54 16.40 -3.00 0.01
CA THR A 54 15.41 -3.95 0.53
C THR A 54 15.92 -5.39 0.43
N MET A 55 16.58 -5.75 -0.67
CA MET A 55 17.14 -7.08 -0.86
C MET A 55 18.33 -7.34 0.08
N VAL A 56 19.20 -6.36 0.31
CA VAL A 56 20.28 -6.46 1.29
C VAL A 56 19.72 -6.69 2.69
N ILE A 57 18.72 -5.92 3.10
CA ILE A 57 18.06 -6.09 4.40
C ILE A 57 17.41 -7.47 4.49
N ALA A 58 16.70 -7.93 3.46
CA ALA A 58 16.09 -9.25 3.44
C ALA A 58 17.11 -10.37 3.62
N VAL A 59 18.27 -10.29 2.96
CA VAL A 59 19.37 -11.27 3.14
C VAL A 59 19.91 -11.25 4.57
N LEU A 60 20.10 -10.08 5.16
CA LEU A 60 20.54 -9.96 6.55
C LEU A 60 19.52 -10.56 7.52
N VAL A 61 18.23 -10.33 7.29
CA VAL A 61 17.15 -10.92 8.09
C VAL A 61 17.18 -12.44 7.98
N VAL A 62 17.28 -13.00 6.76
CA VAL A 62 17.40 -14.46 6.55
C VAL A 62 18.66 -15.03 7.22
N ALA A 63 19.79 -14.30 7.20
CA ALA A 63 21.02 -14.74 7.85
C ALA A 63 20.90 -14.82 9.39
N VAL A 64 20.05 -13.99 10.00
CA VAL A 64 19.83 -13.95 11.45
C VAL A 64 18.68 -14.86 11.89
N VAL A 65 17.58 -14.88 11.13
CA VAL A 65 16.31 -15.53 11.50
C VAL A 65 16.18 -16.93 10.87
N GLY A 66 16.97 -17.24 9.84
CA GLY A 66 16.90 -18.48 9.08
C GLY A 66 16.06 -18.37 7.81
N LEU A 67 16.05 -19.46 7.03
CA LEU A 67 15.28 -19.53 5.79
C LEU A 67 13.77 -19.54 6.07
N PRO A 68 12.97 -18.89 5.20
CA PRO A 68 11.53 -18.92 5.33
C PRO A 68 10.98 -20.34 5.10
N SER A 69 9.76 -20.58 5.58
CA SER A 69 9.10 -21.89 5.42
C SER A 69 8.90 -22.21 3.94
N MET A 70 9.02 -23.48 3.55
CA MET A 70 8.77 -23.88 2.15
C MET A 70 7.33 -23.58 1.71
N ALA A 71 6.40 -23.49 2.65
CA ALA A 71 5.00 -23.12 2.39
C ALA A 71 4.83 -21.65 1.97
N SER A 72 5.74 -20.75 2.39
CA SER A 72 5.72 -19.32 2.02
C SER A 72 6.30 -19.03 0.63
N ILE A 73 7.12 -19.94 0.07
CA ILE A 73 7.80 -19.72 -1.21
C ILE A 73 6.85 -19.44 -2.37
N PRO A 74 5.74 -20.19 -2.56
CA PRO A 74 4.77 -19.87 -3.62
C PRO A 74 4.19 -18.47 -3.49
N TYR A 75 3.98 -17.98 -2.26
CA TYR A 75 3.47 -16.64 -2.02
C TYR A 75 4.51 -15.57 -2.36
N ALA A 76 5.77 -15.79 -1.97
CA ALA A 76 6.87 -14.90 -2.34
C ALA A 76 7.05 -14.79 -3.87
N ILE A 77 6.92 -15.91 -4.59
CA ILE A 77 6.97 -15.92 -6.07
C ILE A 77 5.77 -15.17 -6.65
N GLY A 78 4.56 -15.43 -6.13
CA GLY A 78 3.34 -14.74 -6.55
C GLY A 78 3.42 -13.23 -6.33
N SER A 79 3.93 -12.80 -5.19
CA SER A 79 4.19 -11.39 -4.88
C SER A 79 5.21 -10.77 -5.84
N ALA A 80 6.36 -11.44 -6.07
CA ALA A 80 7.38 -10.93 -6.99
C ALA A 80 6.85 -10.79 -8.43
N ALA A 81 6.03 -11.74 -8.89
CA ALA A 81 5.36 -11.67 -10.19
C ALA A 81 4.36 -10.50 -10.23
N GLY A 82 3.52 -10.36 -9.20
CA GLY A 82 2.58 -9.25 -9.07
C GLY A 82 3.26 -7.88 -9.04
N PHE A 83 4.35 -7.75 -8.29
CA PHE A 83 5.17 -6.53 -8.25
C PHE A 83 5.77 -6.20 -9.62
N THR A 84 6.20 -7.21 -10.38
CA THR A 84 6.73 -7.03 -11.74
C THR A 84 5.64 -6.52 -12.68
N VAL A 85 4.45 -7.13 -12.63
CA VAL A 85 3.28 -6.66 -13.41
C VAL A 85 2.90 -5.23 -13.01
N TYR A 86 2.95 -4.89 -11.73
CA TYR A 86 2.74 -3.53 -11.23
C TYR A 86 3.71 -2.54 -11.89
N CYS A 87 5.02 -2.86 -11.95
CA CYS A 87 6.00 -1.98 -12.57
C CYS A 87 5.67 -1.72 -14.05
N PHE A 88 5.30 -2.75 -14.81
CA PHE A 88 4.92 -2.59 -16.22
C PHE A 88 3.62 -1.80 -16.39
N LEU A 89 2.59 -2.10 -15.60
CA LEU A 89 1.31 -1.37 -15.64
C LEU A 89 1.51 0.10 -15.28
N LEU A 90 2.34 0.40 -14.28
CA LEU A 90 2.62 1.76 -13.85
C LEU A 90 3.34 2.56 -14.95
N ILE A 91 4.40 2.01 -15.52
CA ILE A 91 5.13 2.63 -16.64
C ILE A 91 4.20 2.86 -17.82
N TRP A 92 3.40 1.85 -18.18
CA TRP A 92 2.44 1.99 -19.27
C TRP A 92 1.40 3.08 -18.98
N ALA A 93 0.79 3.07 -17.80
CA ALA A 93 -0.23 4.05 -17.40
C ALA A 93 0.32 5.48 -17.45
N TYR A 94 1.55 5.69 -16.96
CA TYR A 94 2.23 7.00 -16.99
C TYR A 94 2.64 7.48 -18.37
N ARG A 95 2.86 6.56 -19.32
CA ARG A 95 3.22 6.93 -20.70
C ARG A 95 2.02 7.46 -21.49
N VAL A 96 0.80 7.02 -21.17
CA VAL A 96 -0.38 7.25 -22.01
C VAL A 96 -1.47 8.09 -21.35
N GLY A 97 -1.37 8.36 -20.04
CA GLY A 97 -2.38 9.12 -19.31
C GLY A 97 -1.79 10.20 -18.40
N ASP A 98 -2.65 11.03 -17.83
CA ASP A 98 -2.22 12.14 -16.98
C ASP A 98 -1.65 11.62 -15.65
N LEU A 99 -0.36 11.83 -15.43
CA LEU A 99 0.36 11.49 -14.20
C LEU A 99 -0.30 12.07 -12.95
N ASN A 100 -0.82 13.30 -13.01
CA ASN A 100 -1.46 13.97 -11.87
C ASN A 100 -2.78 13.31 -11.48
N PHE A 101 -3.41 12.59 -12.41
CA PHE A 101 -4.65 11.85 -12.17
C PHE A 101 -4.37 10.39 -11.81
N ILE A 102 -3.54 9.70 -12.59
CA ILE A 102 -3.32 8.25 -12.46
C ILE A 102 -2.66 7.91 -11.12
N TYR A 103 -1.67 8.69 -10.68
CA TYR A 103 -0.92 8.34 -9.48
C TYR A 103 -1.77 8.40 -8.19
N PRO A 104 -2.49 9.50 -7.89
CA PRO A 104 -3.38 9.53 -6.73
C PRO A 104 -4.44 8.44 -6.79
N VAL A 105 -5.12 8.25 -7.93
CA VAL A 105 -6.20 7.25 -8.04
C VAL A 105 -5.69 5.82 -7.83
N ALA A 106 -4.52 5.46 -8.38
CA ALA A 106 -3.91 4.15 -8.17
C ALA A 106 -3.55 3.91 -6.70
N ARG A 107 -3.01 4.93 -6.01
CA ARG A 107 -2.64 4.85 -4.59
C ARG A 107 -3.86 4.82 -3.66
N GLY A 108 -4.93 5.55 -3.97
CA GLY A 108 -6.16 5.59 -3.17
C GLY A 108 -7.03 4.34 -3.37
N SER A 109 -7.02 3.73 -4.56
CA SER A 109 -7.78 2.51 -4.83
C SER A 109 -7.14 1.25 -4.26
N ALA A 110 -5.81 1.21 -4.09
CA ALA A 110 -5.11 0.04 -3.57
C ALA A 110 -5.56 -0.39 -2.16
N PRO A 111 -5.62 0.48 -1.13
CA PRO A 111 -6.09 0.10 0.22
C PRO A 111 -7.54 -0.40 0.23
N LEU A 112 -8.42 0.20 -0.59
CA LEU A 112 -9.79 -0.28 -0.77
C LEU A 112 -9.81 -1.67 -1.39
N GLY A 113 -8.98 -1.91 -2.40
CA GLY A 113 -8.80 -3.21 -3.03
C GLY A 113 -8.31 -4.27 -2.04
N VAL A 114 -7.31 -3.93 -1.20
CA VAL A 114 -6.82 -4.83 -0.15
C VAL A 114 -7.94 -5.18 0.83
N ALA A 115 -8.63 -4.19 1.38
CA ALA A 115 -9.72 -4.42 2.33
C ALA A 115 -10.84 -5.29 1.73
N LEU A 116 -11.22 -5.03 0.48
CA LEU A 116 -12.25 -5.79 -0.22
C LEU A 116 -11.80 -7.24 -0.48
N LEU A 117 -10.62 -7.43 -1.08
CA LEU A 117 -10.11 -8.75 -1.43
C LEU A 117 -9.80 -9.59 -0.19
N SER A 118 -9.30 -8.97 0.89
CA SER A 118 -9.06 -9.66 2.17
C SER A 118 -10.37 -10.20 2.75
N GLY A 119 -11.44 -9.38 2.75
CA GLY A 119 -12.76 -9.83 3.19
C GLY A 119 -13.35 -10.95 2.31
N LEU A 120 -13.21 -10.83 0.99
CA LEU A 120 -13.79 -11.80 0.05
C LEU A 120 -13.02 -13.12 -0.06
N LEU A 121 -11.68 -13.07 -0.06
CA LEU A 121 -10.84 -14.23 -0.33
C LEU A 121 -10.32 -14.90 0.95
N LEU A 122 -10.05 -14.10 2.00
CA LEU A 122 -9.46 -14.59 3.26
C LEU A 122 -10.48 -14.63 4.41
N GLY A 123 -11.65 -13.98 4.24
CA GLY A 123 -12.64 -13.85 5.32
C GLY A 123 -12.19 -12.90 6.43
N GLU A 124 -11.15 -12.11 6.20
CA GLU A 124 -10.60 -11.16 7.17
C GLU A 124 -11.24 -9.79 7.00
N TYR A 125 -12.05 -9.40 7.99
CA TYR A 125 -12.76 -8.13 7.99
C TYR A 125 -12.06 -7.11 8.88
N LEU A 126 -11.96 -5.87 8.38
CA LEU A 126 -11.47 -4.75 9.19
C LEU A 126 -12.49 -4.34 10.25
N SER A 127 -11.98 -3.86 11.38
CA SER A 127 -12.80 -3.19 12.39
C SER A 127 -13.46 -1.93 11.81
N GLY A 128 -14.61 -1.54 12.38
CA GLY A 128 -15.32 -0.32 11.97
C GLY A 128 -14.42 0.93 11.87
N PRO A 129 -13.59 1.22 12.89
CA PRO A 129 -12.61 2.32 12.82
C PRO A 129 -11.56 2.14 11.72
N GLY A 130 -11.07 0.91 11.50
CA GLY A 130 -10.09 0.60 10.45
C GLY A 130 -10.65 0.86 9.04
N LEU A 131 -11.89 0.42 8.78
CA LEU A 131 -12.58 0.69 7.53
C LEU A 131 -12.84 2.20 7.35
N GLY A 132 -13.25 2.89 8.41
CA GLY A 132 -13.42 4.34 8.41
C GLY A 132 -12.14 5.09 8.03
N GLY A 133 -10.99 4.69 8.58
CA GLY A 133 -9.68 5.25 8.22
C GLY A 133 -9.33 5.05 6.75
N ILE A 134 -9.54 3.85 6.21
CA ILE A 134 -9.32 3.56 4.78
C ILE A 134 -10.21 4.45 3.90
N LEU A 135 -11.50 4.55 4.23
CA LEU A 135 -12.45 5.37 3.46
C LEU A 135 -12.07 6.85 3.47
N ILE A 136 -11.68 7.39 4.62
CA ILE A 136 -11.26 8.80 4.76
C ILE A 136 -10.01 9.08 3.91
N ILE A 137 -8.97 8.24 4.02
CA ILE A 137 -7.73 8.42 3.26
C ILE A 137 -8.01 8.29 1.76
N SER A 138 -8.76 7.28 1.35
CA SER A 138 -9.08 7.04 -0.06
C SER A 138 -9.92 8.16 -0.66
N ALA A 139 -10.89 8.70 0.10
CA ALA A 139 -11.68 9.85 -0.30
C ALA A 139 -10.82 11.12 -0.42
N GLY A 140 -9.93 11.38 0.55
CA GLY A 140 -9.00 12.52 0.49
C GLY A 140 -8.11 12.47 -0.76
N ILE A 141 -7.60 11.29 -1.11
CA ILE A 141 -6.81 11.09 -2.33
C ILE A 141 -7.66 11.28 -3.60
N ALA A 142 -8.93 10.83 -3.60
CA ALA A 142 -9.84 11.04 -4.72
C ALA A 142 -10.17 12.53 -4.95
N VAL A 143 -10.30 13.31 -3.87
CA VAL A 143 -10.48 14.77 -3.94
C VAL A 143 -9.27 15.45 -4.57
N LEU A 144 -8.05 15.02 -4.23
CA LEU A 144 -6.82 15.56 -4.84
C LEU A 144 -6.70 15.21 -6.34
N ALA A 145 -7.28 14.10 -6.77
CA ALA A 145 -7.33 13.70 -8.18
C ALA A 145 -8.41 14.43 -8.98
N TYR A 146 -9.41 15.00 -8.30
CA TYR A 146 -10.61 15.55 -8.94
C TYR A 146 -10.33 16.82 -9.74
N HIS A 147 -10.66 16.79 -11.03
CA HIS A 147 -10.63 17.96 -11.91
C HIS A 147 -12.03 18.15 -12.57
N PRO A 148 -12.75 19.23 -12.25
CA PRO A 148 -14.18 19.38 -12.60
C PRO A 148 -14.50 19.46 -14.10
N HIS A 149 -13.53 19.75 -14.97
CA HIS A 149 -13.78 19.97 -16.41
C HIS A 149 -13.39 18.81 -17.33
N THR A 150 -13.04 17.65 -16.79
CA THR A 150 -12.39 16.60 -17.60
C THR A 150 -12.79 15.16 -17.28
N LEU A 151 -13.82 14.92 -16.45
CA LEU A 151 -14.16 13.58 -15.94
C LEU A 151 -14.44 12.53 -17.05
N ALA A 152 -15.18 12.91 -18.11
CA ALA A 152 -15.47 12.01 -19.24
C ALA A 152 -14.23 11.73 -20.12
N ARG A 153 -13.26 12.66 -20.16
CA ARG A 153 -12.02 12.53 -20.93
C ARG A 153 -11.02 11.58 -20.25
N HIS A 154 -11.20 11.29 -18.96
CA HIS A 154 -10.31 10.47 -18.14
C HIS A 154 -10.83 9.06 -17.83
N ILE A 155 -11.94 8.58 -18.42
CA ILE A 155 -12.40 7.19 -18.20
C ILE A 155 -11.29 6.16 -18.53
N PRO A 156 -10.56 6.27 -19.66
CA PRO A 156 -9.43 5.38 -19.91
C PRO A 156 -8.37 5.47 -18.81
N ASP A 157 -8.02 6.67 -18.34
CA ASP A 157 -7.03 6.87 -17.28
C ASP A 157 -7.49 6.33 -15.93
N LEU A 158 -8.78 6.41 -15.63
CA LEU A 158 -9.39 5.81 -14.44
C LEU A 158 -9.24 4.29 -14.47
N LEU A 159 -9.55 3.65 -15.60
CA LEU A 159 -9.38 2.20 -15.74
C LEU A 159 -7.92 1.80 -15.58
N ARG A 160 -6.98 2.57 -16.13
CA ARG A 160 -5.53 2.34 -15.97
C ARG A 160 -5.12 2.45 -14.50
N ALA A 161 -5.53 3.52 -13.84
CA ALA A 161 -5.19 3.77 -12.44
C ALA A 161 -5.76 2.71 -11.50
N VAL A 162 -7.02 2.32 -11.69
CA VAL A 162 -7.66 1.25 -10.91
C VAL A 162 -7.01 -0.11 -11.19
N SER A 163 -6.59 -0.39 -12.43
CA SER A 163 -5.86 -1.62 -12.76
C SER A 163 -4.51 -1.71 -12.01
N VAL A 164 -3.79 -0.58 -11.93
CA VAL A 164 -2.57 -0.48 -11.12
C VAL A 164 -2.91 -0.70 -9.64
N GLY A 165 -3.94 -0.05 -9.11
CA GLY A 165 -4.37 -0.20 -7.72
C GLY A 165 -4.78 -1.63 -7.36
N LEU A 166 -5.49 -2.31 -8.26
CA LEU A 166 -5.88 -3.71 -8.09
C LEU A 166 -4.66 -4.63 -8.11
N CYS A 167 -3.70 -4.40 -9.00
CA CYS A 167 -2.44 -5.15 -9.01
C CYS A 167 -1.69 -4.98 -7.69
N ILE A 168 -1.66 -3.76 -7.13
CA ILE A 168 -1.10 -3.49 -5.81
C ILE A 168 -1.81 -4.32 -4.73
N ALA A 169 -3.14 -4.29 -4.73
CA ALA A 169 -3.91 -5.05 -3.75
C ALA A 169 -3.60 -6.56 -3.82
N ILE A 170 -3.55 -7.12 -5.03
CA ILE A 170 -3.30 -8.56 -5.22
C ILE A 170 -1.93 -8.96 -4.65
N TYR A 171 -0.83 -8.30 -5.05
CA TYR A 171 0.47 -8.71 -4.52
C TYR A 171 0.61 -8.43 -3.02
N THR A 172 -0.08 -7.41 -2.49
CA THR A 172 -0.12 -7.14 -1.04
C THR A 172 -0.83 -8.26 -0.29
N LEU A 173 -1.85 -8.91 -0.87
CA LEU A 173 -2.46 -10.10 -0.27
C LEU A 173 -1.49 -11.29 -0.23
N PHE A 174 -0.71 -11.49 -1.29
CA PHE A 174 0.35 -12.51 -1.28
C PHE A 174 1.37 -12.24 -0.16
N ASP A 175 1.78 -10.98 0.00
CA ASP A 175 2.70 -10.55 1.08
C ASP A 175 2.09 -10.70 2.48
N GLY A 176 0.77 -10.58 2.63
CA GLY A 176 0.10 -10.69 3.92
C GLY A 176 -0.10 -12.14 4.37
N VAL A 177 -0.27 -13.08 3.42
CA VAL A 177 -0.55 -14.50 3.71
C VAL A 177 0.72 -15.34 3.83
N GLY A 178 1.76 -15.02 3.05
CA GLY A 178 3.02 -15.78 2.99
C GLY A 178 4.00 -15.46 4.11
#